data_AF-A0A2T2P3K6-F1
#
_entry.id   AF-A0A2T2P3K6-F1
#
_cell.length_a   1.000
_cell.length_b   1.000
_cell.length_c   1.000
_cell.angle_alpha   90.00
_cell.angle_beta   90.00
_cell.angle_gamma   90.00
#
_symmetry.space_group_name_H-M   'P 1'
#
loop_
_entity.id
_entity.type
_entity.pdbx_description
1 polymer ?
#
loop_
_entity_poly.entity_id
_entity_poly.type
_entity_poly.pdbx_seq_one_letter_code
_entity_poly.pdbx_strand_id
1 'polypeptide(L)'
;MERSSSRASYITNDEHTVIRASLLIPGRGEPIKDAAVVLSNKDKKIAFVGSRASLPDTYVGCRRYTVPTVLPGLWDCHVHLMGVTSFNLSEIPKTHPATAGIRIARSAADTLHAGFTSVRDLGGWAPEIALAIEEGTTIGPNIYSAGAAISQTAGHGDLWDLPSGWVRQCCGITEPSQNATSGVSPLCIADGLDECRRAVRLQLRRGAKVIKLFASGGVTSIGDNPLHQQFSDEEMKVIVEEAGRAHRVVAAHVHGKEGILAAIKAGCKTLEHGTYLDEECFALMKEKDLILVPTSTVVHEALKNLDLLSPESREKVAEVSRIAGEMYKAAVAAGVKIALGTDLIISKPGTGLSHGNNGAELVYAVEAGMSPLQAIEAATATATETLGPQAPLSGQIKEGYDADIIAVDGNPLKDITILSKPERITHVWKGGKIYKKPSKKPQAYYFT
;
A
#
# COMPACT_ATOMS: atom_id res chain seq x y z
N MET A 1 -8.82 10.94 61.89
CA MET A 1 -9.50 11.15 60.59
C MET A 1 -8.55 11.90 59.67
N GLU A 2 -7.63 11.19 59.02
CA GLU A 2 -6.81 11.74 57.95
C GLU A 2 -7.55 11.52 56.63
N ARG A 3 -8.04 12.60 56.02
CA ARG A 3 -8.57 12.56 54.66
C ARG A 3 -7.38 12.53 53.70
N SER A 4 -6.98 11.34 53.30
CA SER A 4 -6.20 11.11 52.08
C SER A 4 -7.04 11.57 50.89
N SER A 5 -6.81 12.78 50.39
CA SER A 5 -7.31 13.20 49.09
C SER A 5 -6.34 12.70 48.02
N SER A 6 -6.65 11.57 47.40
CA SER A 6 -5.99 11.18 46.15
C SER A 6 -6.36 12.21 45.08
N ARG A 7 -5.49 13.20 44.84
CA ARG A 7 -5.58 14.02 43.63
C ARG A 7 -5.30 13.08 42.46
N ALA A 8 -6.37 12.66 41.77
CA ALA A 8 -6.22 12.02 40.48
C ALA A 8 -5.33 12.91 39.61
N SER A 9 -4.19 12.40 39.17
CA SER A 9 -3.29 13.11 38.28
C SER A 9 -3.96 13.24 36.91
N TYR A 10 -4.66 14.34 36.68
CA TYR A 10 -5.26 14.63 35.37
C TYR A 10 -4.14 14.78 34.34
N ILE A 11 -4.25 14.02 33.24
CA ILE A 11 -3.33 14.14 32.09
C ILE A 11 -3.61 15.49 31.41
N THR A 12 -2.56 16.27 31.16
CA THR A 12 -2.66 17.61 30.56
C THR A 12 -2.99 17.57 29.05
N ASN A 13 -3.51 18.69 28.55
CA ASN A 13 -4.38 18.79 27.36
C ASN A 13 -3.78 18.45 25.99
N ASP A 14 -2.46 18.31 25.84
CA ASP A 14 -1.81 18.15 24.53
C ASP A 14 -1.18 16.77 24.30
N GLU A 15 -1.04 15.93 25.33
CA GLU A 15 -0.49 14.58 25.18
C GLU A 15 -1.51 13.58 24.64
N HIS A 16 -2.80 13.79 24.92
CA HIS A 16 -3.86 12.87 24.52
C HIS A 16 -4.99 13.56 23.78
N THR A 17 -5.56 12.85 22.80
CA THR A 17 -6.73 13.28 22.04
C THR A 17 -7.87 12.29 22.22
N VAL A 18 -9.05 12.78 22.60
CA VAL A 18 -10.28 11.98 22.70
C VAL A 18 -11.11 12.16 21.43
N ILE A 19 -11.48 11.05 20.79
CA ILE A 19 -12.41 11.01 19.66
C ILE A 19 -13.68 10.31 20.13
N ARG A 20 -14.81 11.01 20.08
CA ARG A 20 -16.15 10.43 20.29
C ARG A 20 -16.79 10.20 18.93
N ALA A 21 -17.33 9.01 18.70
CA ALA A 21 -17.92 8.66 17.42
C ALA A 21 -19.29 8.02 17.60
N SER A 22 -20.26 8.37 16.74
CA SER A 22 -21.55 7.68 16.71
C SER A 22 -21.38 6.20 16.30
N LEU A 23 -20.39 5.94 15.42
CA LEU A 23 -19.98 4.61 14.99
C LEU A 23 -18.45 4.50 14.99
N LEU A 24 -17.93 3.42 15.56
CA LEU A 24 -16.53 3.02 15.45
C LEU A 24 -16.47 1.69 14.71
N ILE A 25 -15.69 1.64 13.64
CA ILE A 25 -15.38 0.40 12.93
C ILE A 25 -13.96 0.02 13.32
N PRO A 26 -13.72 -1.11 14.02
CA PRO A 26 -12.41 -1.40 14.61
C PRO A 26 -11.35 -1.85 13.60
N GLY A 27 -11.70 -2.04 12.33
CA GLY A 27 -10.86 -2.65 11.30
C GLY A 27 -11.14 -4.14 11.14
N ARG A 28 -11.07 -4.89 12.25
CA ARG A 28 -11.47 -6.30 12.35
C ARG A 28 -12.41 -6.49 13.53
N GLY A 29 -13.52 -7.21 13.33
CA GLY A 29 -14.55 -7.44 14.34
C GLY A 29 -15.71 -6.43 14.31
N GLU A 30 -16.59 -6.53 15.31
CA GLU A 30 -17.89 -5.84 15.31
C GLU A 30 -17.77 -4.33 15.54
N PRO A 31 -18.51 -3.49 14.76
CA PRO A 31 -18.59 -2.06 15.00
C PRO A 31 -19.23 -1.69 16.35
N ILE A 32 -18.71 -0.64 16.99
CA ILE A 32 -19.19 -0.13 18.29
C ILE A 32 -20.00 1.16 18.06
N LYS A 33 -21.22 1.22 18.60
CA LYS A 33 -22.06 2.44 18.59
C LYS A 33 -21.76 3.31 19.81
N ASP A 34 -21.88 4.63 19.66
CA ASP A 34 -21.58 5.64 20.69
C ASP A 34 -20.26 5.33 21.40
N ALA A 35 -19.18 5.33 20.62
CA ALA A 35 -17.86 4.90 21.03
C ALA A 35 -16.96 6.08 21.41
N ALA A 36 -15.88 5.78 22.13
CA ALA A 36 -14.77 6.69 22.35
C ALA A 36 -13.43 6.00 22.11
N VAL A 37 -12.48 6.75 21.56
CA VAL A 37 -11.09 6.36 21.37
C VAL A 37 -10.20 7.44 21.97
N VAL A 38 -9.11 7.04 22.61
CA VAL A 38 -8.08 7.96 23.09
C VAL A 38 -6.76 7.65 22.39
N LEU A 39 -6.17 8.68 21.79
CA LEU A 39 -4.85 8.64 21.17
C LEU A 39 -3.82 9.26 22.11
N SER A 40 -2.67 8.60 22.31
CA SER A 40 -1.48 9.18 22.92
C SER A 40 -0.56 9.71 21.82
N ASN A 41 -0.31 11.02 21.82
CA ASN A 41 0.63 11.68 20.90
C ASN A 41 2.08 11.35 21.24
N LYS A 42 2.36 11.10 22.52
CA LYS A 42 3.70 10.80 23.03
C LYS A 42 4.13 9.39 22.66
N ASP A 43 3.27 8.41 22.94
CA ASP A 43 3.57 7.00 22.67
C ASP A 43 3.23 6.61 21.22
N LYS A 44 2.49 7.49 20.52
CA LYS A 44 1.93 7.26 19.18
C LYS A 44 1.01 6.04 19.14
N LYS A 45 0.39 5.71 20.27
CA LYS A 45 -0.48 4.53 20.45
C LYS A 45 -1.90 4.92 20.82
N ILE A 46 -2.82 4.01 20.56
CA ILE A 46 -4.18 4.05 21.08
C ILE A 46 -4.13 3.65 22.56
N ALA A 47 -4.53 4.59 23.42
CA ALA A 47 -4.51 4.42 24.87
C ALA A 47 -5.81 3.82 25.42
N PHE A 48 -6.93 4.02 24.72
CA PHE A 48 -8.24 3.49 25.11
C PHE A 48 -9.14 3.33 23.88
N VAL A 49 -9.96 2.27 23.88
CA VAL A 49 -11.10 2.13 22.97
C VAL A 49 -12.27 1.46 23.70
N GLY A 50 -13.48 1.98 23.52
CA GLY A 50 -14.66 1.37 24.11
C GLY A 50 -15.93 2.17 23.87
N SER A 51 -16.99 1.83 24.59
CA SER A 51 -18.19 2.67 24.64
C SER A 51 -17.85 4.04 25.23
N ARG A 52 -18.58 5.08 24.82
CA ARG A 52 -18.43 6.43 25.37
C ARG A 52 -18.69 6.47 26.87
N ALA A 53 -19.62 5.65 27.37
CA ALA A 53 -19.94 5.54 28.79
C ALA A 53 -18.77 4.96 29.61
N SER A 54 -17.90 4.15 29.00
CA SER A 54 -16.71 3.58 29.63
C SER A 54 -15.46 4.45 29.51
N LEU A 55 -15.53 5.65 28.92
CA LEU A 55 -14.38 6.55 28.79
C LEU A 55 -13.88 6.97 30.18
N PRO A 56 -12.60 6.71 30.54
CA PRO A 56 -12.08 7.06 31.86
C PRO A 56 -12.07 8.57 32.14
N ASP A 57 -12.43 8.97 33.37
CA ASP A 57 -12.50 10.37 33.81
C ASP A 57 -11.15 11.10 33.74
N THR A 58 -10.03 10.36 33.73
CA THR A 58 -8.69 10.94 33.58
C THR A 58 -8.51 11.72 32.26
N TYR A 59 -9.35 11.47 31.26
CA TYR A 59 -9.30 12.13 29.95
C TYR A 59 -10.33 13.27 29.79
N VAL A 60 -11.01 13.69 30.87
CA VAL A 60 -12.04 14.74 30.80
C VAL A 60 -11.49 16.05 30.23
N GLY A 61 -10.28 16.44 30.65
CA GLY A 61 -9.61 17.68 30.23
C GLY A 61 -9.04 17.66 28.81
N CYS A 62 -8.73 16.47 28.26
CA CYS A 62 -8.05 16.33 26.97
C CYS A 62 -8.84 16.94 25.80
N ARG A 63 -8.10 17.34 24.76
CA ARG A 63 -8.68 17.79 23.49
C ARG A 63 -9.66 16.76 22.94
N ARG A 64 -10.82 17.22 22.47
CA ARG A 64 -11.92 16.35 22.07
C ARG A 64 -12.45 16.65 20.68
N TYR A 65 -12.76 15.59 19.94
CA TYR A 65 -13.46 15.61 18.67
C TYR A 65 -14.73 14.77 18.77
N THR A 66 -15.79 15.21 18.10
CA THR A 66 -17.02 14.42 17.93
C THR A 66 -17.23 14.24 16.43
N VAL A 67 -17.31 13.00 15.97
CA VAL A 67 -17.38 12.65 14.55
C VAL A 67 -18.50 11.63 14.29
N PRO A 68 -19.04 11.53 13.06
CA PRO A 68 -20.04 10.52 12.74
C PRO A 68 -19.48 9.10 12.83
N THR A 69 -18.41 8.82 12.07
CA THR A 69 -17.77 7.51 12.04
C THR A 69 -16.26 7.63 12.16
N VAL A 70 -15.65 6.73 12.92
CA VAL A 70 -14.19 6.56 13.05
C VAL A 70 -13.79 5.13 12.67
N LEU A 71 -12.63 4.99 12.01
CA LEU A 71 -12.04 3.72 11.60
C LEU A 71 -10.51 3.82 11.57
N PRO A 72 -9.75 2.70 11.55
CA PRO A 72 -8.30 2.77 11.39
C PRO A 72 -7.95 3.54 10.12
N GLY A 73 -6.79 4.19 10.12
CA GLY A 73 -6.25 4.75 8.89
C GLY A 73 -6.03 3.67 7.85
N LEU A 74 -6.36 3.98 6.60
CA LEU A 74 -6.39 3.02 5.51
C LEU A 74 -4.97 2.67 5.07
N TRP A 75 -4.84 1.48 4.51
CA TRP A 75 -3.65 0.96 3.89
C TRP A 75 -3.86 0.75 2.40
N ASP A 76 -2.84 1.07 1.62
CA ASP A 76 -2.74 0.67 0.22
C ASP A 76 -1.54 -0.27 0.07
N CYS A 77 -1.79 -1.53 -0.24
CA CYS A 77 -0.76 -2.58 -0.27
C CYS A 77 -0.01 -2.68 -1.60
N HIS A 78 -0.32 -1.82 -2.57
CA HIS A 78 0.35 -1.80 -3.86
C HIS A 78 0.33 -0.38 -4.43
N VAL A 79 1.39 0.37 -4.19
CA VAL A 79 1.62 1.68 -4.85
C VAL A 79 3.05 1.75 -5.39
N HIS A 80 3.31 2.75 -6.21
CA HIS A 80 4.62 3.04 -6.77
C HIS A 80 4.98 4.51 -6.63
N LEU A 81 5.87 4.81 -5.69
CA LEU A 81 6.39 6.18 -5.49
C LEU A 81 7.61 6.41 -6.40
N MET A 82 7.37 6.46 -7.72
CA MET A 82 8.42 6.55 -8.75
C MET A 82 8.70 7.98 -9.24
N GLY A 83 7.75 8.90 -9.13
CA GLY A 83 7.90 10.29 -9.61
C GLY A 83 7.70 10.45 -11.14
N VAL A 84 7.15 9.43 -11.80
CA VAL A 84 6.79 9.47 -13.23
C VAL A 84 5.49 10.22 -13.47
N THR A 85 5.29 10.70 -14.70
CA THR A 85 4.12 11.50 -15.07
C THR A 85 3.16 10.79 -16.02
N SER A 86 3.53 9.59 -16.45
CA SER A 86 2.73 8.70 -17.29
C SER A 86 3.04 7.23 -16.96
N PHE A 87 2.35 6.30 -17.62
CA PHE A 87 2.65 4.85 -17.56
C PHE A 87 3.92 4.44 -18.31
N ASN A 88 4.63 5.38 -18.93
CA ASN A 88 5.88 5.09 -19.60
C ASN A 88 7.02 4.95 -18.57
N LEU A 89 7.33 3.72 -18.19
CA LEU A 89 8.40 3.42 -17.23
C LEU A 89 9.80 3.88 -17.71
N SER A 90 9.99 4.09 -19.01
CA SER A 90 11.25 4.66 -19.52
C SER A 90 11.44 6.13 -19.21
N GLU A 91 10.46 6.80 -18.60
CA GLU A 91 10.66 8.08 -17.91
C GLU A 91 11.59 7.95 -16.68
N ILE A 92 11.66 6.77 -16.05
CA ILE A 92 12.41 6.54 -14.80
C ILE A 92 13.89 6.91 -14.95
N PRO A 93 14.68 6.29 -15.85
CA PRO A 93 16.09 6.63 -15.99
C PRO A 93 16.33 8.01 -16.62
N LYS A 94 15.31 8.63 -17.21
CA LYS A 94 15.37 9.97 -17.83
C LYS A 94 15.06 11.08 -16.84
N THR A 95 14.46 10.76 -15.70
CA THR A 95 14.05 11.73 -14.68
C THR A 95 15.07 11.79 -13.56
N HIS A 96 15.63 12.98 -13.30
CA HIS A 96 16.55 13.15 -12.19
C HIS A 96 15.86 12.86 -10.84
N PRO A 97 16.48 12.11 -9.90
CA PRO A 97 15.84 11.74 -8.63
C PRO A 97 15.33 12.93 -7.80
N ALA A 98 16.00 14.09 -7.87
CA ALA A 98 15.51 15.31 -7.21
C ALA A 98 14.15 15.77 -7.75
N THR A 99 13.93 15.71 -9.07
CA THR A 99 12.64 16.03 -9.68
C THR A 99 11.59 15.00 -9.31
N ALA A 100 11.94 13.71 -9.34
CA ALA A 100 11.06 12.64 -8.89
C ALA A 100 10.64 12.84 -7.43
N GLY A 101 11.58 13.19 -6.55
CA GLY A 101 11.33 13.39 -5.12
C GLY A 101 10.34 14.51 -4.82
N ILE A 102 10.42 15.64 -5.53
CA ILE A 102 9.43 16.74 -5.38
C ILE A 102 8.02 16.27 -5.76
N ARG A 103 7.90 15.51 -6.86
CA ARG A 103 6.61 14.96 -7.31
C ARG A 103 6.06 13.95 -6.31
N ILE A 104 6.90 13.06 -5.81
CA ILE A 104 6.54 12.06 -4.81
C ILE A 104 6.11 12.71 -3.50
N ALA A 105 6.78 13.78 -3.05
CA ALA A 105 6.39 14.50 -1.84
C ALA A 105 4.93 15.00 -1.92
N ARG A 106 4.49 15.46 -3.10
CA ARG A 106 3.08 15.79 -3.34
C ARG A 106 2.19 14.56 -3.31
N SER A 107 2.56 13.50 -4.04
CA SER A 107 1.82 12.23 -4.05
C SER A 107 1.61 11.64 -2.65
N ALA A 108 2.65 11.65 -1.81
CA ALA A 108 2.58 11.17 -0.43
C ALA A 108 1.61 12.01 0.42
N ALA A 109 1.62 13.33 0.26
CA ALA A 109 0.68 14.22 0.94
C ALA A 109 -0.76 13.95 0.49
N ASP A 110 -1.00 13.82 -0.82
CA ASP A 110 -2.32 13.55 -1.38
C ASP A 110 -2.87 12.19 -0.89
N THR A 111 -2.04 11.14 -0.85
CA THR A 111 -2.40 9.84 -0.26
C THR A 111 -2.77 9.97 1.23
N LEU A 112 -1.97 10.68 2.04
CA LEU A 112 -2.29 10.88 3.45
C LEU A 112 -3.63 11.63 3.63
N HIS A 113 -3.87 12.67 2.81
CA HIS A 113 -5.12 13.43 2.85
C HIS A 113 -6.34 12.64 2.38
N ALA A 114 -6.15 11.61 1.56
CA ALA A 114 -7.18 10.65 1.19
C ALA A 114 -7.47 9.61 2.29
N GLY A 115 -6.83 9.72 3.47
CA GLY A 115 -7.10 8.84 4.61
C GLY A 115 -6.23 7.59 4.67
N PHE A 116 -5.26 7.47 3.77
CA PHE A 116 -4.31 6.37 3.76
C PHE A 116 -3.10 6.74 4.62
N THR A 117 -3.07 6.20 5.83
CA THR A 117 -2.00 6.48 6.80
C THR A 117 -0.79 5.59 6.61
N SER A 118 -0.90 4.51 5.82
CA SER A 118 0.18 3.59 5.52
C SER A 118 0.12 3.11 4.08
N VAL A 119 1.27 2.87 3.46
CA VAL A 119 1.36 2.30 2.12
C VAL A 119 2.48 1.27 2.05
N ARG A 120 2.26 0.23 1.23
CA ARG A 120 3.30 -0.69 0.79
C ARG A 120 3.71 -0.31 -0.62
N ASP A 121 4.88 0.30 -0.73
CA ASP A 121 5.47 0.69 -2.01
C ASP A 121 6.20 -0.51 -2.60
N LEU A 122 5.84 -0.92 -3.83
CA LEU A 122 6.40 -2.09 -4.50
C LEU A 122 7.34 -1.72 -5.66
N GLY A 123 7.86 -0.49 -5.69
CA GLY A 123 8.87 -0.07 -6.66
C GLY A 123 8.94 1.43 -6.74
N GLY A 124 10.06 2.02 -6.32
CA GLY A 124 10.18 3.47 -6.25
C GLY A 124 11.39 4.02 -5.51
N TRP A 125 11.29 5.30 -5.20
CA TRP A 125 12.21 6.07 -4.34
C TRP A 125 11.68 6.21 -2.92
N ALA A 126 10.73 5.35 -2.53
CA ALA A 126 10.05 5.45 -1.26
C ALA A 126 10.96 5.29 -0.03
N PRO A 127 12.04 4.48 -0.02
CA PRO A 127 12.96 4.46 1.11
C PRO A 127 13.64 5.81 1.33
N GLU A 128 13.99 6.51 0.24
CA GLU A 128 14.63 7.82 0.30
C GLU A 128 13.64 8.93 0.73
N ILE A 129 12.37 8.85 0.29
CA ILE A 129 11.33 9.82 0.69
C ILE A 129 10.82 9.58 2.12
N ALA A 130 10.83 8.35 2.59
CA ALA A 130 10.43 8.02 3.97
C ALA A 130 11.24 8.80 5.00
N LEU A 131 12.55 9.00 4.77
CA LEU A 131 13.43 9.80 5.62
C LEU A 131 12.90 11.24 5.80
N ALA A 132 12.51 11.89 4.70
CA ALA A 132 11.97 13.25 4.72
C ALA A 132 10.60 13.35 5.42
N ILE A 133 9.81 12.27 5.41
CA ILE A 133 8.54 12.19 6.14
C ILE A 133 8.78 11.97 7.64
N GLU A 134 9.74 11.10 7.99
CA GLU A 134 10.08 10.74 9.36
C GLU A 134 10.69 11.92 10.13
N GLU A 135 11.57 12.71 9.50
CA GLU A 135 12.15 13.93 10.09
C GLU A 135 11.19 15.13 10.04
N GLY A 136 10.10 15.04 9.27
CA GLY A 136 9.04 16.06 9.21
C GLY A 136 9.24 17.16 8.16
N THR A 137 10.19 17.02 7.24
CA THR A 137 10.41 17.93 6.08
C THR A 137 9.20 17.95 5.13
N THR A 138 8.54 16.81 4.96
CA THR A 138 7.24 16.72 4.27
C THR A 138 6.26 15.82 5.04
N ILE A 139 5.02 15.73 4.55
CA ILE A 139 4.00 14.85 5.11
C ILE A 139 3.72 13.67 4.18
N GLY A 140 3.27 12.56 4.75
CA GLY A 140 2.87 11.39 4.00
C GLY A 140 2.47 10.23 4.91
N PRO A 141 2.05 9.09 4.34
CA PRO A 141 1.78 7.86 5.09
C PRO A 141 3.04 7.30 5.78
N ASN A 142 2.90 6.27 6.58
CA ASN A 142 3.99 5.35 6.91
C ASN A 142 4.31 4.54 5.65
N ILE A 143 5.60 4.39 5.33
CA ILE A 143 6.03 3.77 4.08
C ILE A 143 6.72 2.45 4.40
N TYR A 144 6.21 1.37 3.81
CA TYR A 144 6.83 0.05 3.83
C TYR A 144 7.25 -0.32 2.41
N SER A 145 8.48 0.02 2.04
CA SER A 145 8.93 -0.05 0.65
C SER A 145 9.69 -1.34 0.33
N ALA A 146 9.58 -1.78 -0.93
CA ALA A 146 10.43 -2.77 -1.56
C ALA A 146 11.79 -2.20 -2.01
N GLY A 147 11.94 -0.87 -2.06
CA GLY A 147 12.97 -0.21 -2.83
C GLY A 147 12.68 -0.40 -4.32
N ALA A 148 13.60 -1.04 -5.02
CA ALA A 148 13.40 -1.41 -6.41
C ALA A 148 12.52 -2.65 -6.57
N ALA A 149 11.69 -2.68 -7.61
CA ALA A 149 11.11 -3.93 -8.09
C ALA A 149 12.17 -4.72 -8.89
N ILE A 150 12.40 -5.99 -8.52
CA ILE A 150 13.44 -6.83 -9.12
C ILE A 150 12.89 -7.54 -10.35
N SER A 151 13.56 -7.40 -11.49
CA SER A 151 13.21 -8.01 -12.78
C SER A 151 14.41 -8.74 -13.37
N GLN A 152 14.16 -9.79 -14.15
CA GLN A 152 15.18 -10.33 -15.06
C GLN A 152 15.34 -9.41 -16.28
N THR A 153 16.43 -9.59 -17.02
CA THR A 153 16.55 -9.05 -18.39
C THR A 153 15.43 -9.63 -19.25
N ALA A 154 14.86 -8.79 -20.13
CA ALA A 154 13.66 -9.07 -20.91
C ALA A 154 12.42 -9.41 -20.05
N GLY A 155 12.41 -8.97 -18.78
CA GLY A 155 11.28 -9.11 -17.88
C GLY A 155 10.30 -7.93 -17.93
N HIS A 156 9.29 -7.97 -17.05
CA HIS A 156 8.26 -6.93 -16.97
C HIS A 156 8.82 -5.59 -16.50
N GLY A 157 9.81 -5.61 -15.59
CA GLY A 157 10.52 -4.42 -15.15
C GLY A 157 11.66 -3.98 -16.08
N ASP A 158 11.83 -4.60 -17.25
CA ASP A 158 12.82 -4.18 -18.24
C ASP A 158 12.26 -3.05 -19.14
N LEU A 159 13.14 -2.16 -19.60
CA LEU A 159 12.78 -0.95 -20.34
C LEU A 159 13.04 -1.14 -21.84
N TRP A 160 12.12 -1.87 -22.49
CA TRP A 160 12.24 -2.37 -23.86
C TRP A 160 12.46 -1.32 -24.96
N ASP A 161 12.05 -0.06 -24.75
CA ASP A 161 12.27 1.06 -25.67
C ASP A 161 13.65 1.73 -25.50
N LEU A 162 14.50 1.22 -24.59
CA LEU A 162 15.85 1.70 -24.35
C LEU A 162 16.90 0.62 -24.67
N PRO A 163 18.13 1.01 -25.08
CA PRO A 163 19.21 0.05 -25.27
C PRO A 163 19.54 -0.71 -23.98
N SER A 164 19.64 -2.03 -24.04
CA SER A 164 19.87 -2.89 -22.87
C SER A 164 21.09 -2.50 -22.04
N GLY A 165 22.18 -2.07 -22.69
CA GLY A 165 23.38 -1.57 -22.01
C GLY A 165 23.11 -0.33 -21.15
N TRP A 166 22.25 0.58 -21.61
CA TRP A 166 21.81 1.74 -20.83
C TRP A 166 20.93 1.31 -19.66
N VAL A 167 19.99 0.39 -19.90
CA VAL A 167 19.12 -0.13 -18.82
C VAL A 167 19.95 -0.81 -17.74
N ARG A 168 20.92 -1.66 -18.11
CA ARG A 168 21.85 -2.28 -17.16
C ARG A 168 22.71 -1.25 -16.44
N GLN A 169 23.11 -0.16 -17.09
CA GLN A 169 23.83 0.90 -16.41
C GLN A 169 22.95 1.59 -15.35
N CYS A 170 21.71 1.95 -15.67
CA CYS A 170 20.83 2.73 -14.77
C CYS A 170 20.12 1.89 -13.71
N CYS A 171 19.66 0.70 -14.07
CA CYS A 171 18.80 -0.17 -13.26
C CYS A 171 19.46 -1.52 -12.95
N GLY A 172 20.60 -1.84 -13.52
CA GLY A 172 21.28 -3.12 -13.27
C GLY A 172 22.04 -3.15 -11.96
N ILE A 173 22.59 -4.34 -11.67
CA ILE A 173 23.45 -4.58 -10.52
C ILE A 173 24.90 -4.56 -11.01
N THR A 174 25.47 -3.36 -11.01
CA THR A 174 26.81 -3.06 -11.53
C THR A 174 27.80 -2.80 -10.39
N GLU A 175 29.09 -3.02 -10.64
CA GLU A 175 30.11 -2.66 -9.67
C GLU A 175 30.09 -1.14 -9.40
N PRO A 176 30.22 -0.69 -8.14
CA PRO A 176 30.13 0.74 -7.79
C PRO A 176 31.12 1.64 -8.54
N SER A 177 32.27 1.09 -8.98
CA SER A 177 33.26 1.80 -9.80
C SER A 177 32.74 2.19 -11.18
N GLN A 178 31.64 1.58 -11.64
CA GLN A 178 31.03 1.81 -12.95
C GLN A 178 29.72 2.60 -12.83
N ASN A 179 29.03 2.53 -11.69
CA ASN A 179 27.87 3.37 -11.38
C ASN A 179 27.74 3.64 -9.88
N ALA A 180 27.90 4.90 -9.49
CA ALA A 180 27.79 5.35 -8.09
C ALA A 180 26.36 5.20 -7.50
N THR A 181 25.33 5.02 -8.33
CA THR A 181 23.92 4.86 -7.92
C THR A 181 23.37 3.46 -8.15
N SER A 182 24.26 2.46 -8.32
CA SER A 182 23.87 1.07 -8.55
C SER A 182 22.89 0.54 -7.49
N GLY A 183 21.80 -0.09 -7.95
CA GLY A 183 20.76 -0.67 -7.08
C GLY A 183 19.82 0.32 -6.38
N VAL A 184 19.88 1.62 -6.68
CA VAL A 184 19.02 2.65 -6.05
C VAL A 184 17.84 3.06 -6.94
N SER A 185 17.87 2.74 -8.24
CA SER A 185 16.75 2.98 -9.17
C SER A 185 15.43 2.32 -8.69
N PRO A 186 14.25 2.84 -9.08
CA PRO A 186 12.94 2.19 -8.84
C PRO A 186 12.80 0.77 -9.38
N LEU A 187 13.66 0.38 -10.32
CA LEU A 187 13.72 -0.95 -10.93
C LEU A 187 15.12 -1.52 -10.77
N CYS A 188 15.22 -2.83 -10.60
CA CYS A 188 16.50 -3.53 -10.45
C CYS A 188 16.56 -4.75 -11.38
N ILE A 189 17.42 -4.70 -12.40
CA ILE A 189 17.63 -5.82 -13.32
C ILE A 189 18.69 -6.76 -12.74
N ALA A 190 18.36 -8.03 -12.59
CA ALA A 190 19.22 -9.08 -12.04
C ALA A 190 19.02 -10.40 -12.80
N ASP A 191 20.10 -11.04 -13.24
CA ASP A 191 20.06 -12.37 -13.86
C ASP A 191 21.06 -13.32 -13.17
N GLY A 192 20.60 -14.54 -12.90
CA GLY A 192 21.35 -15.55 -12.18
C GLY A 192 21.30 -15.38 -10.66
N LEU A 193 21.66 -16.46 -9.96
CA LEU A 193 21.51 -16.57 -8.51
C LEU A 193 22.28 -15.50 -7.73
N ASP A 194 23.50 -15.19 -8.15
CA ASP A 194 24.36 -14.22 -7.45
C ASP A 194 23.89 -12.78 -7.63
N GLU A 195 23.41 -12.41 -8.83
CA GLU A 195 22.80 -11.09 -9.04
C GLU A 195 21.51 -10.97 -8.26
N CYS A 196 20.63 -11.98 -8.31
CA CYS A 196 19.39 -11.99 -7.53
C CYS A 196 19.65 -11.84 -6.02
N ARG A 197 20.66 -12.54 -5.50
CA ARG A 197 21.11 -12.41 -4.10
C ARG A 197 21.53 -10.98 -3.77
N ARG A 198 22.33 -10.37 -4.64
CA ARG A 198 22.81 -8.99 -4.48
C ARG A 198 21.68 -7.97 -4.64
N ALA A 199 20.71 -8.22 -5.52
CA ALA A 199 19.53 -7.39 -5.76
C ALA A 199 18.76 -7.16 -4.46
N VAL A 200 18.44 -8.26 -3.77
CA VAL A 200 17.75 -8.25 -2.48
C VAL A 200 18.56 -7.47 -1.44
N ARG A 201 19.85 -7.75 -1.32
CA ARG A 201 20.73 -7.08 -0.35
C ARG A 201 20.84 -5.58 -0.57
N LEU A 202 20.83 -5.12 -1.82
CA LEU A 202 20.83 -3.69 -2.13
C LEU A 202 19.53 -3.01 -1.68
N GLN A 203 18.39 -3.69 -1.80
CA GLN A 203 17.12 -3.15 -1.29
C GLN A 203 17.08 -3.14 0.24
N LEU A 204 17.60 -4.20 0.88
CA LEU A 204 17.76 -4.25 2.33
C LEU A 204 18.68 -3.12 2.83
N ARG A 205 19.75 -2.81 2.10
CA ARG A 205 20.66 -1.69 2.41
C ARG A 205 19.94 -0.34 2.40
N ARG A 206 18.97 -0.15 1.51
CA ARG A 206 18.12 1.05 1.45
C ARG A 206 17.06 1.10 2.55
N GLY A 207 16.90 0.02 3.33
CA GLY A 207 15.93 -0.07 4.42
C GLY A 207 14.62 -0.77 4.04
N ALA A 208 14.57 -1.47 2.89
CA ALA A 208 13.36 -2.15 2.43
C ALA A 208 12.72 -3.05 3.51
N LYS A 209 11.38 -3.00 3.58
CA LYS A 209 10.53 -3.72 4.54
C LYS A 209 9.78 -4.89 3.91
N VAL A 210 9.81 -4.98 2.60
CA VAL A 210 9.32 -6.09 1.77
C VAL A 210 10.29 -6.22 0.59
N ILE A 211 10.22 -7.29 -0.19
CA ILE A 211 10.94 -7.42 -1.47
C ILE A 211 9.90 -7.64 -2.57
N LYS A 212 10.06 -7.01 -3.72
CA LYS A 212 9.20 -7.17 -4.89
C LYS A 212 9.96 -7.82 -6.03
N LEU A 213 9.34 -8.79 -6.70
CA LEU A 213 9.81 -9.33 -7.97
C LEU A 213 8.71 -9.39 -9.04
N PHE A 214 9.14 -9.51 -10.29
CA PHE A 214 8.29 -9.86 -11.42
C PHE A 214 8.39 -11.35 -11.76
N ALA A 215 7.34 -12.13 -11.45
CA ALA A 215 7.30 -13.58 -11.67
C ALA A 215 6.52 -13.97 -12.94
N SER A 216 5.94 -13.00 -13.65
CA SER A 216 5.38 -13.17 -14.98
C SER A 216 5.51 -11.88 -15.78
N GLY A 217 5.20 -11.95 -17.08
CA GLY A 217 5.09 -10.74 -17.90
C GLY A 217 3.95 -9.81 -17.51
N GLY A 218 3.90 -8.65 -18.15
CA GLY A 218 2.90 -7.60 -17.91
C GLY A 218 1.77 -7.58 -18.94
N VAL A 219 0.67 -6.94 -18.58
CA VAL A 219 -0.47 -6.77 -19.51
C VAL A 219 -0.10 -5.84 -20.67
N THR A 220 0.58 -4.73 -20.37
CA THR A 220 0.86 -3.61 -21.28
C THR A 220 2.31 -3.55 -21.78
N SER A 221 3.15 -4.48 -21.38
CA SER A 221 4.55 -4.56 -21.83
C SER A 221 4.66 -4.93 -23.31
N ILE A 222 5.66 -4.35 -23.98
CA ILE A 222 5.88 -4.46 -25.44
C ILE A 222 6.57 -5.78 -25.81
N GLY A 223 7.39 -6.35 -24.91
CA GLY A 223 8.27 -7.49 -25.23
C GLY A 223 8.07 -8.75 -24.41
N ASP A 224 7.18 -8.76 -23.41
CA ASP A 224 6.87 -9.94 -22.63
C ASP A 224 5.40 -10.36 -22.75
N ASN A 225 5.04 -11.48 -22.11
CA ASN A 225 3.69 -12.04 -22.16
C ASN A 225 3.21 -12.31 -20.72
N PRO A 226 2.02 -11.84 -20.32
CA PRO A 226 1.50 -12.07 -18.98
C PRO A 226 1.30 -13.56 -18.65
N LEU A 227 1.16 -14.42 -19.65
CA LEU A 227 1.01 -15.86 -19.46
C LEU A 227 2.32 -16.58 -19.11
N HIS A 228 3.47 -15.99 -19.46
CA HIS A 228 4.77 -16.64 -19.30
C HIS A 228 5.36 -16.36 -17.91
N GLN A 229 5.92 -17.39 -17.29
CA GLN A 229 6.74 -17.25 -16.10
C GLN A 229 7.97 -16.36 -16.39
N GLN A 230 8.34 -15.54 -15.40
CA GLN A 230 9.60 -14.82 -15.33
C GLN A 230 10.35 -15.22 -14.06
N PHE A 231 11.68 -15.16 -14.14
CA PHE A 231 12.66 -15.84 -13.31
C PHE A 231 12.57 -17.37 -13.36
N SER A 232 13.72 -18.02 -13.25
CA SER A 232 13.79 -19.44 -12.93
C SER A 232 13.29 -19.71 -11.51
N ASP A 233 12.89 -20.96 -11.26
CA ASP A 233 12.52 -21.41 -9.92
C ASP A 233 13.68 -21.20 -8.91
N GLU A 234 14.91 -21.42 -9.35
CA GLU A 234 16.11 -21.26 -8.54
C GLU A 234 16.36 -19.78 -8.17
N GLU A 235 16.17 -18.85 -9.10
CA GLU A 235 16.31 -17.42 -8.84
C GLU A 235 15.24 -16.92 -7.86
N MET A 236 13.97 -17.28 -8.09
CA MET A 236 12.89 -16.91 -7.17
C MET A 236 13.14 -17.48 -5.76
N LYS A 237 13.58 -18.74 -5.66
CA LYS A 237 13.94 -19.34 -4.38
C LYS A 237 15.06 -18.58 -3.68
N VAL A 238 16.12 -18.19 -4.40
CA VAL A 238 17.22 -17.41 -3.81
C VAL A 238 16.75 -16.04 -3.32
N ILE A 239 15.87 -15.37 -4.07
CA ILE A 239 15.28 -14.09 -3.67
C ILE A 239 14.48 -14.24 -2.37
N VAL A 240 13.60 -15.25 -2.30
CA VAL A 240 12.79 -15.54 -1.10
C VAL A 240 13.66 -15.90 0.09
N GLU A 241 14.69 -16.73 -0.09
CA GLU A 241 15.60 -17.12 0.99
C GLU A 241 16.44 -15.95 1.52
N GLU A 242 16.93 -15.05 0.66
CA GLU A 242 17.65 -13.85 1.11
C GLU A 242 16.73 -12.88 1.84
N ALA A 243 15.51 -12.66 1.34
CA ALA A 243 14.52 -11.83 2.01
C ALA A 243 14.18 -12.39 3.40
N GLY A 244 13.93 -13.70 3.47
CA GLY A 244 13.58 -14.41 4.69
C GLY A 244 14.69 -14.37 5.75
N ARG A 245 15.97 -14.48 5.35
CA ARG A 245 17.12 -14.30 6.25
C ARG A 245 17.15 -12.93 6.95
N ALA A 246 16.55 -11.92 6.32
CA ALA A 246 16.39 -10.59 6.88
C ALA A 246 14.98 -10.32 7.42
N HIS A 247 14.16 -11.35 7.64
CA HIS A 247 12.77 -11.24 8.10
C HIS A 247 11.88 -10.36 7.21
N ARG A 248 12.10 -10.40 5.89
CA ARG A 248 11.21 -9.81 4.88
C ARG A 248 10.45 -10.92 4.16
N VAL A 249 9.24 -10.60 3.76
CA VAL A 249 8.48 -11.41 2.81
C VAL A 249 8.70 -10.91 1.38
N VAL A 250 8.35 -11.75 0.41
CA VAL A 250 8.39 -11.40 -1.02
C VAL A 250 6.96 -11.23 -1.55
N ALA A 251 6.76 -10.14 -2.30
CA ALA A 251 5.58 -9.82 -3.08
C ALA A 251 5.89 -10.12 -4.56
N ALA A 252 5.04 -10.91 -5.22
CA ALA A 252 5.24 -11.32 -6.61
C ALA A 252 4.18 -10.70 -7.53
N HIS A 253 4.63 -9.94 -8.55
CA HIS A 253 3.80 -9.62 -9.70
C HIS A 253 3.54 -10.90 -10.49
N VAL A 254 2.27 -11.30 -10.60
CA VAL A 254 1.87 -12.51 -11.33
C VAL A 254 0.55 -12.31 -12.07
N HIS A 255 0.51 -12.76 -13.33
CA HIS A 255 -0.73 -12.90 -14.10
C HIS A 255 -0.96 -14.37 -14.44
N GLY A 256 -0.14 -14.95 -15.32
CA GLY A 256 -0.27 -16.30 -15.83
C GLY A 256 -0.08 -17.38 -14.77
N LYS A 257 -0.77 -18.51 -14.94
CA LYS A 257 -0.78 -19.62 -13.97
C LYS A 257 0.61 -20.20 -13.70
N GLU A 258 1.49 -20.28 -14.70
CA GLU A 258 2.86 -20.77 -14.52
C GLU A 258 3.64 -19.91 -13.52
N GLY A 259 3.66 -18.58 -13.74
CA GLY A 259 4.29 -17.63 -12.82
C GLY A 259 3.65 -17.63 -11.42
N ILE A 260 2.32 -17.77 -11.34
CA ILE A 260 1.60 -17.92 -10.06
C ILE A 260 2.12 -19.14 -9.29
N LEU A 261 2.08 -20.34 -9.90
CA LEU A 261 2.48 -21.57 -9.22
C LEU A 261 3.96 -21.54 -8.83
N ALA A 262 4.82 -20.98 -9.68
CA ALA A 262 6.24 -20.83 -9.39
C ALA A 262 6.50 -19.86 -8.22
N ALA A 263 5.80 -18.72 -8.16
CA ALA A 263 5.89 -17.79 -7.03
C ALA A 263 5.40 -18.42 -5.71
N ILE A 264 4.30 -19.19 -5.76
CA ILE A 264 3.80 -19.96 -4.60
C ILE A 264 4.84 -21.00 -4.16
N LYS A 265 5.39 -21.75 -5.10
CA LYS A 265 6.41 -22.79 -4.85
C LYS A 265 7.69 -22.20 -4.23
N ALA A 266 8.12 -21.04 -4.70
CA ALA A 266 9.29 -20.34 -4.18
C ALA A 266 9.08 -19.81 -2.75
N GLY A 267 7.83 -19.60 -2.33
CA GLY A 267 7.48 -19.12 -0.99
C GLY A 267 7.19 -17.61 -0.91
N CYS A 268 6.73 -17.00 -2.01
CA CYS A 268 6.21 -15.63 -1.96
C CYS A 268 4.98 -15.54 -1.05
N LYS A 269 4.85 -14.45 -0.29
CA LYS A 269 3.77 -14.26 0.69
C LYS A 269 2.55 -13.57 0.10
N THR A 270 2.77 -12.61 -0.79
CA THR A 270 1.69 -11.94 -1.50
C THR A 270 1.81 -12.17 -2.99
N LEU A 271 0.65 -12.29 -3.62
CA LEU A 271 0.52 -12.33 -5.07
C LEU A 271 -0.25 -11.07 -5.50
N GLU A 272 0.34 -10.34 -6.44
CA GLU A 272 -0.22 -9.11 -6.96
C GLU A 272 -0.87 -9.37 -8.30
N HIS A 273 -2.02 -8.72 -8.53
CA HIS A 273 -2.91 -8.93 -9.67
C HIS A 273 -3.57 -10.31 -9.64
N GLY A 274 -2.80 -11.39 -9.84
CA GLY A 274 -3.28 -12.76 -9.77
C GLY A 274 -4.31 -13.12 -10.83
N THR A 275 -4.26 -12.46 -12.00
CA THR A 275 -5.33 -12.49 -13.02
C THR A 275 -5.84 -13.88 -13.37
N TYR A 276 -4.95 -14.88 -13.48
CA TYR A 276 -5.31 -16.25 -13.86
C TYR A 276 -5.27 -17.22 -12.67
N LEU A 277 -5.52 -16.74 -11.45
CA LEU A 277 -5.78 -17.62 -10.31
C LEU A 277 -7.06 -18.44 -10.54
N ASP A 278 -6.99 -19.73 -10.26
CA ASP A 278 -8.10 -20.67 -10.33
C ASP A 278 -8.27 -21.43 -9.00
N GLU A 279 -9.16 -22.43 -8.97
CA GLU A 279 -9.48 -23.19 -7.76
C GLU A 279 -8.27 -23.90 -7.14
N GLU A 280 -7.36 -24.42 -7.96
CA GLU A 280 -6.11 -25.02 -7.51
C GLU A 280 -5.25 -23.98 -6.80
N CYS A 281 -5.07 -22.82 -7.43
CA CYS A 281 -4.30 -21.73 -6.84
C CYS A 281 -4.95 -21.22 -5.54
N PHE A 282 -6.27 -21.06 -5.49
CA PHE A 282 -6.98 -20.64 -4.27
C PHE A 282 -6.80 -21.64 -3.13
N ALA A 283 -6.82 -22.95 -3.41
CA ALA A 283 -6.56 -23.98 -2.43
C ALA A 283 -5.12 -23.87 -1.87
N LEU A 284 -4.12 -23.72 -2.75
CA LEU A 284 -2.73 -23.53 -2.35
C LEU A 284 -2.50 -22.25 -1.55
N MET A 285 -3.14 -21.14 -1.94
CA MET A 285 -3.05 -19.89 -1.19
C MET A 285 -3.62 -20.03 0.22
N LYS A 286 -4.74 -20.73 0.40
CA LYS A 286 -5.31 -21.01 1.73
C LYS A 286 -4.42 -21.93 2.55
N GLU A 287 -3.91 -23.00 1.95
CA GLU A 287 -2.99 -23.96 2.60
C GLU A 287 -1.74 -23.25 3.15
N LYS A 288 -1.17 -22.33 2.37
CA LYS A 288 0.10 -21.68 2.68
C LYS A 288 -0.06 -20.27 3.28
N ASP A 289 -1.30 -19.86 3.58
CA ASP A 289 -1.65 -18.54 4.13
C ASP A 289 -1.13 -17.37 3.27
N LEU A 290 -1.26 -17.44 1.94
CA LEU A 290 -0.89 -16.33 1.05
C LEU A 290 -2.00 -15.28 1.02
N ILE A 291 -1.61 -14.05 0.65
CA ILE A 291 -2.52 -12.91 0.51
C ILE A 291 -2.58 -12.49 -0.95
N LEU A 292 -3.79 -12.38 -1.49
CA LEU A 292 -4.03 -11.76 -2.80
C LEU A 292 -4.13 -10.24 -2.66
N VAL A 293 -3.47 -9.50 -3.56
CA VAL A 293 -3.64 -8.04 -3.75
C VAL A 293 -4.10 -7.79 -5.21
N PRO A 294 -5.42 -7.67 -5.47
CA PRO A 294 -5.99 -7.74 -6.82
C PRO A 294 -5.71 -6.54 -7.74
N THR A 295 -5.50 -5.35 -7.19
CA THR A 295 -5.24 -4.10 -7.94
C THR A 295 -6.27 -3.83 -9.05
N SER A 296 -7.55 -3.83 -8.69
CA SER A 296 -8.62 -3.59 -9.65
C SER A 296 -8.59 -2.16 -10.20
N THR A 297 -8.07 -1.20 -9.43
CA THR A 297 -8.00 0.21 -9.84
C THR A 297 -7.24 0.39 -11.17
N VAL A 298 -6.04 -0.19 -11.32
CA VAL A 298 -5.29 -0.11 -12.59
C VAL A 298 -6.01 -0.76 -13.77
N VAL A 299 -6.72 -1.87 -13.52
CA VAL A 299 -7.52 -2.57 -14.54
C VAL A 299 -8.69 -1.69 -15.01
N HIS A 300 -9.45 -1.12 -14.07
CA HIS A 300 -10.58 -0.26 -14.39
C HIS A 300 -10.16 1.04 -15.08
N GLU A 301 -9.02 1.61 -14.70
CA GLU A 301 -8.49 2.79 -15.38
C GLU A 301 -7.96 2.46 -16.77
N ALA A 302 -7.37 1.28 -17.00
CA ALA A 302 -7.02 0.83 -18.34
C ALA A 302 -8.26 0.68 -19.24
N LEU A 303 -9.36 0.13 -18.70
CA LEU A 303 -10.64 0.01 -19.40
C LEU A 303 -11.27 1.37 -19.78
N LYS A 304 -11.13 2.40 -18.93
CA LYS A 304 -11.61 3.76 -19.23
C LYS A 304 -10.83 4.45 -20.36
N ASN A 305 -9.61 3.98 -20.63
CA ASN A 305 -8.67 4.60 -21.58
C ASN A 305 -8.41 3.72 -22.82
N LEU A 306 -9.26 2.73 -23.10
CA LEU A 306 -9.13 1.81 -24.26
C LEU A 306 -9.01 2.53 -25.61
N ASP A 307 -9.62 3.71 -25.75
CA ASP A 307 -9.58 4.50 -26.98
C ASP A 307 -8.19 5.05 -27.29
N LEU A 308 -7.31 5.14 -26.28
CA LEU A 308 -5.92 5.58 -26.42
C LEU A 308 -4.97 4.44 -26.84
N LEU A 309 -5.45 3.20 -26.88
CA LEU A 309 -4.66 2.01 -27.20
C LEU A 309 -4.77 1.63 -28.68
N SER A 310 -3.75 0.94 -29.19
CA SER A 310 -3.81 0.26 -30.49
C SER A 310 -4.94 -0.78 -30.50
N PRO A 311 -5.52 -1.15 -31.66
CA PRO A 311 -6.58 -2.16 -31.73
C PRO A 311 -6.21 -3.50 -31.06
N GLU A 312 -4.99 -3.98 -31.29
CA GLU A 312 -4.47 -5.21 -30.68
C GLU A 312 -4.34 -5.10 -29.16
N SER A 313 -3.76 -3.99 -28.68
CA SER A 313 -3.64 -3.73 -27.24
C SER A 313 -5.01 -3.57 -26.57
N ARG A 314 -6.00 -3.01 -27.28
CA ARG A 314 -7.36 -2.81 -26.77
C ARG A 314 -8.06 -4.15 -26.51
N GLU A 315 -7.99 -5.09 -27.46
CA GLU A 315 -8.60 -6.41 -27.30
C GLU A 315 -7.94 -7.18 -26.15
N LYS A 316 -6.60 -7.16 -26.10
CA LYS A 316 -5.84 -7.77 -25.00
C LYS A 316 -6.23 -7.20 -23.63
N VAL A 317 -6.30 -5.87 -23.50
CA VAL A 317 -6.67 -5.21 -22.23
C VAL A 317 -8.11 -5.54 -21.86
N ALA A 318 -9.05 -5.51 -22.80
CA ALA A 318 -10.46 -5.82 -22.52
C ALA A 318 -10.62 -7.25 -21.99
N GLU A 319 -9.97 -8.23 -22.63
CA GLU A 319 -10.07 -9.63 -22.23
C GLU A 319 -9.39 -9.89 -20.88
N VAL A 320 -8.16 -9.40 -20.69
CA VAL A 320 -7.44 -9.52 -19.41
C VAL A 320 -8.22 -8.87 -18.27
N SER A 321 -8.87 -7.73 -18.53
CA SER A 321 -9.69 -7.05 -17.53
C SER A 321 -10.93 -7.83 -17.14
N ARG A 322 -11.60 -8.47 -18.11
CA ARG A 322 -12.75 -9.36 -17.88
C ARG A 322 -12.34 -10.52 -16.98
N ILE A 323 -11.24 -11.20 -17.32
CA ILE A 323 -10.69 -12.32 -16.55
C ILE A 323 -10.31 -11.88 -15.13
N ALA A 324 -9.64 -10.73 -14.97
CA ALA A 324 -9.28 -10.21 -13.65
C ALA A 324 -10.51 -9.95 -12.76
N GLY A 325 -11.59 -9.39 -13.33
CA GLY A 325 -12.84 -9.17 -12.60
C GLY A 325 -13.55 -10.46 -12.19
N GLU A 326 -13.53 -11.49 -13.05
CA GLU A 326 -14.08 -12.82 -12.73
C GLU A 326 -13.25 -13.54 -11.66
N MET A 327 -11.92 -13.48 -11.78
CA MET A 327 -10.98 -14.02 -10.79
C MET A 327 -11.21 -13.40 -9.42
N TYR A 328 -11.36 -12.08 -9.34
CA TYR A 328 -11.56 -11.41 -8.05
C TYR A 328 -12.86 -11.88 -7.36
N LYS A 329 -13.96 -11.95 -8.12
CA LYS A 329 -15.23 -12.51 -7.61
C LYS A 329 -15.07 -13.96 -7.12
N ALA A 330 -14.36 -14.79 -7.88
CA ALA A 330 -14.10 -16.17 -7.52
C ALA A 330 -13.23 -16.29 -6.26
N ALA A 331 -12.19 -15.46 -6.12
CA ALA A 331 -11.31 -15.44 -4.96
C ALA A 331 -12.06 -15.04 -3.67
N VAL A 332 -12.95 -14.03 -3.76
CA VAL A 332 -13.82 -13.63 -2.66
C VAL A 332 -14.76 -14.77 -2.28
N ALA A 333 -15.44 -15.39 -3.25
CA ALA A 333 -16.35 -16.51 -3.01
C ALA A 333 -15.64 -17.74 -2.42
N ALA A 334 -14.39 -17.98 -2.82
CA ALA A 334 -13.57 -19.09 -2.34
C ALA A 334 -12.95 -18.86 -0.94
N GLY A 335 -13.12 -17.66 -0.36
CA GLY A 335 -12.59 -17.29 0.95
C GLY A 335 -11.08 -17.11 0.96
N VAL A 336 -10.48 -16.68 -0.15
CA VAL A 336 -9.05 -16.32 -0.19
C VAL A 336 -8.80 -15.10 0.68
N LYS A 337 -7.69 -15.08 1.42
CA LYS A 337 -7.28 -13.91 2.19
C LYS A 337 -6.84 -12.80 1.24
N ILE A 338 -7.47 -11.63 1.35
CA ILE A 338 -7.28 -10.51 0.43
C ILE A 338 -6.91 -9.24 1.22
N ALA A 339 -5.91 -8.51 0.72
CA ALA A 339 -5.61 -7.15 1.11
C ALA A 339 -5.80 -6.21 -0.09
N LEU A 340 -6.12 -4.95 0.16
CA LEU A 340 -6.37 -3.99 -0.93
C LEU A 340 -5.11 -3.22 -1.31
N GLY A 341 -4.89 -3.07 -2.61
CA GLY A 341 -3.85 -2.23 -3.18
C GLY A 341 -4.25 -1.79 -4.58
N THR A 342 -3.78 -0.64 -5.05
CA THR A 342 -4.37 0.05 -6.22
C THR A 342 -3.52 0.00 -7.48
N ASP A 343 -2.21 -0.11 -7.32
CA ASP A 343 -1.21 0.09 -8.37
C ASP A 343 -1.25 1.53 -8.93
N LEU A 344 -1.31 2.52 -8.02
CA LEU A 344 -1.12 3.93 -8.37
C LEU A 344 0.37 4.23 -8.57
N ILE A 345 0.69 4.87 -9.71
CA ILE A 345 2.07 5.12 -10.16
C ILE A 345 2.29 6.57 -10.62
N ILE A 346 1.24 7.27 -11.07
CA ILE A 346 1.39 8.58 -11.69
C ILE A 346 1.49 9.67 -10.62
N SER A 347 2.61 10.40 -10.58
CA SER A 347 2.76 11.54 -9.68
C SER A 347 2.21 12.86 -10.26
N LYS A 348 1.77 12.87 -11.52
CA LYS A 348 1.02 13.99 -12.12
C LYS A 348 -0.40 14.04 -11.53
N PRO A 349 -0.81 15.12 -10.85
CA PRO A 349 -2.15 15.23 -10.26
C PRO A 349 -3.27 15.18 -11.31
N GLY A 350 -4.46 14.76 -10.88
CA GLY A 350 -5.69 14.86 -11.67
C GLY A 350 -5.88 13.75 -12.71
N THR A 351 -5.12 12.65 -12.62
CA THR A 351 -5.33 11.44 -13.42
C THR A 351 -5.98 10.36 -12.56
N GLY A 352 -6.70 9.39 -13.15
CA GLY A 352 -7.30 8.30 -12.37
C GLY A 352 -6.25 7.50 -11.58
N LEU A 353 -5.04 7.40 -12.12
CA LEU A 353 -3.91 6.66 -11.53
C LEU A 353 -2.95 7.54 -10.73
N SER A 354 -3.40 8.75 -10.35
CA SER A 354 -2.69 9.60 -9.42
C SER A 354 -2.99 9.28 -7.96
N HIS A 355 -1.99 9.46 -7.11
CA HIS A 355 -2.12 9.37 -5.66
C HIS A 355 -3.21 10.29 -5.12
N GLY A 356 -3.92 9.84 -4.09
CA GLY A 356 -5.13 10.48 -3.57
C GLY A 356 -6.42 9.82 -4.05
N ASN A 357 -6.38 9.05 -5.14
CA ASN A 357 -7.50 8.21 -5.60
C ASN A 357 -7.50 6.80 -5.01
N ASN A 358 -6.64 6.55 -4.00
CA ASN A 358 -6.39 5.23 -3.42
C ASN A 358 -7.67 4.49 -2.98
N GLY A 359 -8.70 5.23 -2.55
CA GLY A 359 -9.95 4.64 -2.05
C GLY A 359 -10.84 3.99 -3.09
N ALA A 360 -10.54 4.10 -4.40
CA ALA A 360 -11.29 3.42 -5.45
C ALA A 360 -11.33 1.89 -5.26
N GLU A 361 -10.24 1.30 -4.77
CA GLU A 361 -10.10 -0.15 -4.59
C GLU A 361 -11.15 -0.72 -3.62
N LEU A 362 -11.60 0.05 -2.62
CA LEU A 362 -12.65 -0.39 -1.69
C LEU A 362 -14.00 -0.56 -2.39
N VAL A 363 -14.29 0.26 -3.41
CA VAL A 363 -15.51 0.14 -4.21
C VAL A 363 -15.45 -1.15 -5.03
N TYR A 364 -14.31 -1.40 -5.70
CA TYR A 364 -14.12 -2.61 -6.49
C TYR A 364 -14.15 -3.89 -5.65
N ALA A 365 -13.65 -3.86 -4.42
CA ALA A 365 -13.76 -4.98 -3.48
C ALA A 365 -15.22 -5.33 -3.17
N VAL A 366 -16.08 -4.33 -2.97
CA VAL A 366 -17.52 -4.55 -2.74
C VAL A 366 -18.23 -5.02 -4.01
N GLU A 367 -17.88 -4.47 -5.18
CA GLU A 367 -18.39 -4.94 -6.49
C GLU A 367 -17.98 -6.39 -6.79
N ALA A 368 -16.81 -6.82 -6.31
CA ALA A 368 -16.35 -8.21 -6.38
C ALA A 368 -17.07 -9.16 -5.40
N GLY A 369 -17.90 -8.63 -4.49
CA GLY A 369 -18.75 -9.43 -3.61
C GLY A 369 -18.36 -9.38 -2.12
N MET A 370 -17.37 -8.57 -1.72
CA MET A 370 -17.13 -8.34 -0.29
C MET A 370 -18.25 -7.50 0.32
N SER A 371 -18.59 -7.78 1.57
CA SER A 371 -19.33 -6.80 2.37
C SER A 371 -18.46 -5.55 2.62
N PRO A 372 -19.05 -4.36 2.85
CA PRO A 372 -18.28 -3.17 3.21
C PRO A 372 -17.34 -3.35 4.41
N LEU A 373 -17.73 -4.17 5.41
CA LEU A 373 -16.88 -4.46 6.55
C LEU A 373 -15.65 -5.30 6.16
N GLN A 374 -15.83 -6.31 5.31
CA GLN A 374 -14.72 -7.10 4.77
C GLN A 374 -13.77 -6.26 3.92
N ALA A 375 -14.29 -5.35 3.08
CA ALA A 375 -13.47 -4.43 2.29
C ALA A 375 -12.64 -3.49 3.19
N ILE A 376 -13.24 -2.96 4.28
CA ILE A 376 -12.52 -2.16 5.27
C ILE A 376 -11.45 -2.98 5.98
N GLU A 377 -11.75 -4.23 6.37
CA GLU A 377 -10.77 -5.12 7.00
C GLU A 377 -9.58 -5.43 6.07
N ALA A 378 -9.86 -5.67 4.79
CA ALA A 378 -8.86 -5.89 3.74
C ALA A 378 -7.95 -4.66 3.52
N ALA A 379 -8.47 -3.45 3.73
CA ALA A 379 -7.73 -2.19 3.66
C ALA A 379 -7.17 -1.70 5.01
N THR A 380 -7.28 -2.50 6.08
CA THR A 380 -6.80 -2.09 7.42
C THR A 380 -6.09 -3.24 8.13
N ALA A 381 -6.81 -4.15 8.79
CA ALA A 381 -6.22 -5.21 9.60
C ALA A 381 -5.42 -6.20 8.74
N THR A 382 -6.02 -6.74 7.68
CA THR A 382 -5.37 -7.72 6.78
C THR A 382 -4.22 -7.09 6.00
N ALA A 383 -4.29 -5.79 5.72
CA ALA A 383 -3.23 -5.06 5.02
C ALA A 383 -1.88 -5.13 5.76
N THR A 384 -1.89 -5.08 7.09
CA THR A 384 -0.65 -5.21 7.89
C THR A 384 0.03 -6.57 7.71
N GLU A 385 -0.76 -7.64 7.50
CA GLU A 385 -0.28 -9.01 7.34
C GLU A 385 0.55 -9.20 6.06
N THR A 386 0.41 -8.27 5.08
CA THR A 386 1.19 -8.27 3.82
C THR A 386 2.69 -8.02 4.01
N LEU A 387 3.10 -7.61 5.21
CA LEU A 387 4.50 -7.38 5.60
C LEU A 387 5.12 -8.57 6.35
N GLY A 388 4.31 -9.58 6.69
CA GLY A 388 4.76 -10.72 7.49
C GLY A 388 5.47 -10.27 8.78
N PRO A 389 6.70 -10.71 9.06
CA PRO A 389 7.43 -10.34 10.28
C PRO A 389 7.72 -8.84 10.45
N GLN A 390 7.59 -8.02 9.40
CA GLN A 390 7.75 -6.56 9.49
C GLN A 390 6.44 -5.84 9.87
N ALA A 391 5.32 -6.56 10.04
CA ALA A 391 4.04 -5.97 10.34
C ALA A 391 4.06 -5.20 11.69
N PRO A 392 3.65 -3.93 11.71
CA PRO A 392 3.44 -3.20 12.96
C PRO A 392 2.16 -3.68 13.66
N LEU A 393 2.00 -3.33 14.94
CA LEU A 393 0.69 -3.36 15.61
C LEU A 393 -0.14 -2.15 15.14
N SER A 394 -0.70 -2.25 13.94
CA SER A 394 -1.49 -1.18 13.28
C SER A 394 -2.72 -1.78 12.59
N GLY A 395 -3.44 -0.97 11.80
CA GLY A 395 -4.59 -1.41 11.00
C GLY A 395 -5.83 -1.78 11.81
N GLN A 396 -5.84 -1.58 13.12
CA GLN A 396 -6.98 -1.81 13.99
C GLN A 396 -7.07 -0.74 15.07
N ILE A 397 -8.30 -0.37 15.46
CA ILE A 397 -8.51 0.48 16.64
C ILE A 397 -8.57 -0.43 17.87
N LYS A 398 -7.40 -0.68 18.46
CA LYS A 398 -7.20 -1.51 19.65
C LYS A 398 -6.16 -0.89 20.56
N GLU A 399 -6.30 -1.03 21.88
CA GLU A 399 -5.30 -0.51 22.83
C GLU A 399 -3.90 -1.06 22.53
N GLY A 400 -2.89 -0.18 22.59
CA GLY A 400 -1.50 -0.49 22.26
C GLY A 400 -1.15 -0.49 20.78
N TYR A 401 -2.15 -0.40 19.87
CA TYR A 401 -1.91 -0.28 18.42
C TYR A 401 -1.54 1.17 18.06
N ASP A 402 -0.92 1.35 16.89
CA ASP A 402 -0.56 2.66 16.35
C ASP A 402 -1.78 3.59 16.28
N ALA A 403 -1.59 4.85 16.68
CA ALA A 403 -2.62 5.89 16.67
C ALA A 403 -2.85 6.47 15.25
N ASP A 404 -3.09 5.57 14.30
CA ASP A 404 -3.39 5.85 12.90
C ASP A 404 -4.88 5.68 12.67
N ILE A 405 -5.61 6.79 12.63
CA ILE A 405 -7.08 6.82 12.66
C ILE A 405 -7.60 7.85 11.66
N ILE A 406 -8.71 7.56 11.02
CA ILE A 406 -9.46 8.52 10.21
C ILE A 406 -10.90 8.66 10.70
N ALA A 407 -11.50 9.81 10.39
CA ALA A 407 -12.94 10.03 10.58
C ALA A 407 -13.60 10.50 9.29
N VAL A 408 -14.82 10.01 9.06
CA VAL A 408 -15.60 10.28 7.84
C VAL A 408 -16.97 10.85 8.17
N ASP A 409 -17.56 11.57 7.22
CA ASP A 409 -18.83 12.30 7.39
C ASP A 409 -20.10 11.44 7.22
N GLY A 410 -19.97 10.12 7.20
CA GLY A 410 -21.08 9.18 6.98
C GLY A 410 -20.77 7.78 7.50
N ASN A 411 -21.61 6.80 7.13
CA ASN A 411 -21.40 5.40 7.50
C ASN A 411 -20.93 4.58 6.27
N PRO A 412 -19.63 4.20 6.19
CA PRO A 412 -19.10 3.46 5.05
C PRO A 412 -19.62 2.02 4.97
N LEU A 413 -20.24 1.49 6.03
CA LEU A 413 -20.93 0.20 5.98
C LEU A 413 -22.25 0.24 5.20
N LYS A 414 -22.78 1.44 4.93
CA LYS A 414 -23.97 1.66 4.10
C LYS A 414 -23.63 2.18 2.70
N ASP A 415 -22.54 2.93 2.58
CA ASP A 415 -22.07 3.51 1.32
C ASP A 415 -20.53 3.52 1.32
N ILE A 416 -19.93 2.50 0.71
CA ILE A 416 -18.47 2.35 0.67
C ILE A 416 -17.79 3.48 -0.12
N THR A 417 -18.51 4.17 -1.00
CA THR A 417 -17.97 5.28 -1.82
C THR A 417 -17.56 6.49 -0.98
N ILE A 418 -17.94 6.52 0.30
CA ILE A 418 -17.39 7.49 1.28
C ILE A 418 -15.87 7.40 1.32
N LEU A 419 -15.32 6.19 1.31
CA LEU A 419 -13.88 5.96 1.46
C LEU A 419 -13.10 6.19 0.15
N SER A 420 -13.78 6.32 -0.99
CA SER A 420 -13.16 6.67 -2.27
C SER A 420 -13.10 8.17 -2.55
N LYS A 421 -13.59 9.01 -1.63
CA LYS A 421 -13.77 10.45 -1.81
C LYS A 421 -12.96 11.22 -0.75
N PRO A 422 -11.76 11.73 -1.09
CA PRO A 422 -10.90 12.41 -0.12
C PRO A 422 -11.60 13.52 0.67
N GLU A 423 -12.48 14.29 0.05
CA GLU A 423 -13.26 15.36 0.69
C GLU A 423 -14.18 14.87 1.82
N ARG A 424 -14.62 13.61 1.78
CA ARG A 424 -15.45 12.97 2.82
C ARG A 424 -14.64 12.39 3.97
N ILE A 425 -13.31 12.29 3.81
CA ILE A 425 -12.37 12.01 4.88
C ILE A 425 -12.12 13.30 5.66
N THR A 426 -12.89 13.51 6.72
CA THR A 426 -12.91 14.77 7.47
C THR A 426 -11.67 14.97 8.33
N HIS A 427 -11.15 13.90 8.93
CA HIS A 427 -10.00 13.96 9.81
C HIS A 427 -9.03 12.80 9.54
N VAL A 428 -7.74 13.08 9.67
CA VAL A 428 -6.66 12.09 9.55
C VAL A 428 -5.68 12.30 10.70
N TRP A 429 -5.50 11.29 11.52
CA TRP A 429 -4.47 11.19 12.54
C TRP A 429 -3.46 10.11 12.13
N LYS A 430 -2.17 10.43 12.24
CA LYS A 430 -1.07 9.49 12.06
C LYS A 430 -0.12 9.61 13.24
N GLY A 431 0.14 8.51 13.94
CA GLY A 431 0.90 8.49 15.19
C GLY A 431 0.33 9.46 16.24
N GLY A 432 -0.99 9.58 16.32
CA GLY A 432 -1.70 10.48 17.25
C GLY A 432 -1.76 11.95 16.80
N LYS A 433 -0.84 12.39 15.92
CA LYS A 433 -0.83 13.75 15.38
C LYS A 433 -1.90 13.92 14.30
N ILE A 434 -2.63 15.02 14.36
CA ILE A 434 -3.64 15.37 13.36
C ILE A 434 -3.00 16.05 12.13
N TYR A 435 -3.26 15.50 10.94
CA TYR A 435 -2.77 16.00 9.65
C TYR A 435 -3.88 16.61 8.79
N LYS A 436 -5.12 16.16 8.97
CA LYS A 436 -6.31 16.71 8.30
C LYS A 436 -7.42 16.95 9.31
N LYS A 437 -8.13 18.07 9.15
CA LYS A 437 -9.35 18.41 9.89
C LYS A 437 -10.15 19.45 9.09
N PRO A 438 -11.47 19.60 9.28
CA PRO A 438 -12.23 20.67 8.66
C PRO A 438 -11.67 22.04 9.06
N SER A 439 -11.46 22.93 8.08
CA SER A 439 -11.05 24.31 8.33
C SER A 439 -12.03 25.30 7.68
N LYS A 440 -12.31 26.42 8.37
CA LYS A 440 -13.14 27.51 7.84
C LYS A 440 -12.43 28.37 6.77
N LYS A 441 -11.11 28.21 6.63
CA LYS A 441 -10.29 28.84 5.58
C LYS A 441 -9.68 27.72 4.74
N PRO A 442 -9.59 27.84 3.40
CA PRO A 442 -8.88 26.85 2.60
C PRO A 442 -7.46 26.69 3.16
N GLN A 443 -7.09 25.46 3.51
CA GLN A 443 -5.69 25.16 3.85
C GLN A 443 -4.89 25.35 2.57
N ALA A 444 -4.12 26.43 2.50
CA ALA A 444 -3.06 26.55 1.51
C ALA A 444 -2.03 25.49 1.86
N TYR A 445 -2.04 24.38 1.12
CA TYR A 445 -0.90 23.47 1.12
C TYR A 445 0.26 24.22 0.46
N TYR A 446 1.47 24.10 1.03
CA TYR A 446 2.70 24.75 0.56
C TYR A 446 3.20 24.27 -0.82
N PHE A 447 2.28 23.80 -1.68
CA PHE A 447 2.53 23.35 -3.03
C PHE A 447 1.34 23.78 -3.92
N THR A 448 1.16 25.08 -4.10
CA THR A 448 0.39 25.65 -5.23
C THR A 448 1.34 26.12 -6.29
#